data_AF-A0A0B7N4E9-F1
#
_entry.id   AF-A0A0B7N4E9-F1
#
_cell.length_a   1.000
_cell.length_b   1.000
_cell.length_c   1.000
_cell.angle_alpha   90.00
_cell.angle_beta   90.00
_cell.angle_gamma   90.00
#
_symmetry.space_group_name_H-M   'P 1'
#
loop_
_entity.id
_entity.type
_entity.pdbx_description
1 polymer ?
#
loop_
_entity_poly.entity_id
_entity_poly.type
_entity_poly.pdbx_seq_one_letter_code
_entity_poly.pdbx_strand_id
1 'polypeptide(L)'
;MPITQKEKQLIDSHREILWLKRQIEKLEQEEKADVELDKYVIPPDATENHIEESILETKHKLDQLKNNYDMLCQFNRSKEALAKSVDNQYFTVEALYPKVADHHTMAIKKATEEQINKRDMYVVQFMEIMAELNKNKVQLTEIQQKIIRQHEKNAQVSAKVDDLKSNESKRNVNPEAMELLQAMNAKRTQILLVLIDMFKHKGIMLESGIAWDEDERWLNTMLRIGETLPTFE
;
A
#
# COMPACT_ATOMS: atom_id res chain seq x y z
N MET A 1 -26.30 -12.88 0.80
CA MET A 1 -27.12 -12.32 -0.29
C MET A 1 -26.22 -11.43 -1.12
N PRO A 2 -26.25 -11.50 -2.46
CA PRO A 2 -25.45 -10.64 -3.31
C PRO A 2 -25.97 -9.20 -3.25
N ILE A 3 -25.05 -8.24 -3.12
CA ILE A 3 -25.34 -6.80 -3.12
C ILE A 3 -25.93 -6.42 -4.48
N THR A 4 -27.09 -5.77 -4.48
CA THR A 4 -27.76 -5.34 -5.71
C THR A 4 -26.99 -4.20 -6.39
N GLN A 5 -27.13 -4.04 -7.71
CA GLN A 5 -26.44 -2.98 -8.45
C GLN A 5 -26.75 -1.57 -7.91
N LYS A 6 -27.96 -1.35 -7.39
CA LYS A 6 -28.36 -0.08 -6.77
C LYS A 6 -27.64 0.17 -5.44
N GLU A 7 -27.47 -0.87 -4.62
CA GLU A 7 -26.69 -0.77 -3.39
C GLU A 7 -25.20 -0.53 -3.68
N LYS A 8 -24.67 -1.12 -4.75
CA LYS A 8 -23.29 -0.86 -5.20
C LYS A 8 -23.10 0.60 -5.62
N GLN A 9 -24.02 1.14 -6.43
CA GLN A 9 -24.01 2.56 -6.81
C GLN A 9 -24.09 3.49 -5.60
N LEU A 10 -24.96 3.17 -4.62
CA LEU A 10 -25.08 3.94 -3.38
C LEU A 10 -23.77 3.94 -2.58
N ILE A 11 -23.10 2.79 -2.47
CA ILE A 11 -21.82 2.64 -1.79
C ILE A 11 -20.72 3.42 -2.51
N ASP A 12 -20.68 3.36 -3.84
CA ASP A 12 -19.68 4.08 -4.64
C ASP A 12 -19.88 5.60 -4.54
N SER A 13 -21.12 6.10 -4.62
CA SER A 13 -21.43 7.51 -4.35
C SER A 13 -21.09 7.93 -2.92
N HIS A 14 -21.30 7.06 -1.93
CA HIS A 14 -20.92 7.36 -0.55
C HIS A 14 -19.40 7.46 -0.38
N ARG A 15 -18.63 6.60 -1.06
CA ARG A 15 -17.16 6.65 -1.07
C ARG A 15 -16.65 7.93 -1.74
N GLU A 16 -17.29 8.35 -2.83
CA GLU A 16 -16.96 9.59 -3.52
C GLU A 16 -17.23 10.82 -2.64
N ILE A 17 -18.37 10.85 -1.93
CA ILE A 17 -18.67 11.91 -0.95
C ILE A 17 -17.61 11.97 0.16
N LEU A 18 -17.18 10.81 0.69
CA LEU A 18 -16.13 10.76 1.70
C LEU A 18 -14.78 11.23 1.17
N TRP A 19 -14.46 10.89 -0.08
CA TRP A 19 -13.25 11.37 -0.74
C TRP A 19 -13.28 12.89 -0.91
N LEU A 20 -14.38 13.45 -1.42
CA LEU A 20 -14.56 14.91 -1.56
C LEU A 20 -14.45 15.63 -0.22
N LYS A 21 -15.07 15.10 0.85
CA LYS A 21 -14.95 15.68 2.20
C LYS A 21 -13.50 15.75 2.67
N ARG A 22 -12.70 14.71 2.44
CA ARG A 22 -11.26 14.72 2.77
C ARG A 22 -10.47 15.73 1.96
N GLN A 23 -10.80 15.92 0.68
CA GLN A 23 -10.13 16.92 -0.15
C GLN A 23 -10.45 18.34 0.32
N ILE A 24 -11.70 18.62 0.68
CA ILE A 24 -12.11 19.91 1.24
C ILE A 24 -11.38 20.17 2.57
N GLU A 25 -11.36 19.20 3.47
CA GLU A 25 -10.65 19.33 4.76
C GLU A 25 -9.15 19.60 4.56
N LYS A 26 -8.52 18.95 3.56
CA LYS A 26 -7.12 19.20 3.22
C LYS A 26 -6.90 20.63 2.71
N LEU A 27 -7.76 21.11 1.82
CA LEU A 27 -7.67 22.48 1.30
C LEU A 27 -7.92 23.53 2.39
N GLU A 28 -8.87 23.30 3.29
CA GLU A 28 -9.10 24.20 4.44
C GLU A 28 -7.90 24.23 5.41
N GLN A 29 -7.19 23.12 5.56
CA GLN A 29 -5.96 23.06 6.37
C GLN A 29 -4.80 23.78 5.67
N GLU A 30 -4.67 23.63 4.34
CA GLU A 30 -3.68 24.35 3.54
C GLU A 30 -3.93 25.86 3.57
N GLU A 31 -5.17 26.31 3.39
CA GLU A 31 -5.54 27.73 3.47
C GLU A 31 -5.24 28.32 4.86
N LYS A 32 -5.54 27.59 5.93
CA LYS A 32 -5.19 28.01 7.30
C LYS A 32 -3.68 28.09 7.50
N ALA A 33 -2.93 27.12 6.96
CA ALA A 33 -1.48 27.11 7.05
C ALA A 33 -0.84 28.29 6.30
N ASP A 34 -1.36 28.65 5.12
CA ASP A 34 -0.89 29.79 4.34
C ASP A 34 -1.17 31.12 5.06
N VAL A 35 -2.37 31.28 5.64
CA VAL A 35 -2.74 32.45 6.46
C VAL A 35 -1.90 32.56 7.73
N GLU A 36 -1.46 31.44 8.30
CA GLU A 36 -0.54 31.43 9.44
C GLU A 36 0.90 31.73 9.01
N LEU A 37 1.35 31.23 7.84
CA LEU A 37 2.68 31.52 7.29
C LEU A 37 2.86 33.02 7.01
N ASP A 38 1.85 33.68 6.45
CA ASP A 38 1.88 35.12 6.17
C ASP A 38 2.04 35.98 7.44
N LYS A 39 1.64 35.46 8.61
CA LYS A 39 1.83 36.16 9.90
C LYS A 39 3.27 36.10 10.42
N TYR A 40 4.09 35.18 9.92
CA TYR A 40 5.50 35.02 10.31
C TYR A 40 6.49 35.58 9.29
N VAL A 41 6.01 36.18 8.19
CA VAL A 41 6.86 36.86 7.22
C VAL A 41 7.35 38.18 7.82
N ILE A 42 8.64 38.26 8.11
CA ILE A 42 9.29 39.47 8.61
C ILE A 42 9.24 40.54 7.51
N PRO A 43 8.65 41.72 7.75
CA PRO A 43 8.62 42.80 6.76
C PRO A 43 10.05 43.22 6.35
N PRO A 44 10.29 43.55 5.07
CA PRO A 44 11.62 43.96 4.61
C PRO A 44 12.14 45.27 5.25
N ASP A 45 11.27 46.01 5.95
CA ASP A 45 11.59 47.26 6.67
C ASP A 45 11.78 47.06 8.20
N ALA A 46 11.93 45.82 8.67
CA ALA A 46 12.04 45.53 10.11
C ALA A 46 13.39 45.98 10.70
N THR A 47 13.36 46.91 11.65
CA THR A 47 14.50 47.30 12.48
C THR A 47 14.94 46.14 13.40
N GLU A 48 16.22 46.10 13.81
CA GLU A 48 16.79 45.05 14.66
C GLU A 48 15.99 44.80 15.96
N ASN A 49 15.46 45.87 16.57
CA ASN A 49 14.59 45.77 17.75
C ASN A 49 13.26 45.04 17.50
N HIS A 50 12.69 45.16 16.30
CA HIS A 50 11.42 44.50 15.96
C HIS A 50 11.59 42.99 15.77
N ILE A 51 12.78 42.57 15.32
CA ILE A 51 13.15 41.16 15.22
C ILE A 51 13.35 40.58 16.63
N GLU A 52 14.00 41.29 17.54
CA GLU A 52 14.15 40.84 18.94
C GLU A 52 12.82 40.71 19.67
N GLU A 53 11.90 41.68 19.51
CA GLU A 53 10.55 41.61 20.08
C GLU A 53 9.75 40.43 19.52
N SER A 54 9.82 40.18 18.20
CA SER A 54 9.17 39.04 17.55
C SER A 54 9.73 37.69 18.03
N ILE A 55 11.05 37.59 18.23
CA ILE A 55 11.71 36.40 18.79
C ILE A 55 11.27 36.18 20.25
N LEU A 56 11.15 37.24 21.06
CA LEU A 56 10.67 37.12 22.43
C LEU A 56 9.19 36.70 22.50
N GLU A 57 8.35 37.25 21.64
CA GLU A 57 6.92 36.91 21.58
C GLU A 57 6.71 35.46 21.11
N THR A 58 7.43 35.02 20.08
CA THR A 58 7.38 33.63 19.60
C THR A 58 7.92 32.64 20.63
N LYS A 59 9.01 32.99 21.34
CA LYS A 59 9.52 32.19 22.46
C LYS A 59 8.49 32.08 23.59
N HIS A 60 7.81 33.18 23.94
CA HIS A 60 6.76 33.14 24.95
C HIS A 60 5.57 32.26 24.52
N LYS A 61 5.13 32.35 23.26
CA LYS A 61 4.09 31.48 22.70
C LYS A 61 4.51 30.00 22.72
N LEU A 62 5.78 29.72 22.40
CA LEU A 62 6.33 28.37 22.44
C LEU A 62 6.36 27.81 23.87
N ASP A 63 6.78 28.62 24.84
CA ASP A 63 6.78 28.24 26.26
C ASP A 63 5.35 27.99 26.77
N GLN A 64 4.38 28.82 26.38
CA GLN A 64 2.96 28.59 26.69
C GLN A 64 2.44 27.29 26.06
N LEU A 65 2.78 27.03 24.79
CA LEU A 65 2.36 25.82 24.09
C LEU A 65 2.97 24.57 24.72
N LYS A 66 4.24 24.65 25.15
CA LYS A 66 4.92 23.59 25.89
C LYS A 66 4.25 23.31 27.23
N ASN A 67 3.90 24.35 27.99
CA ASN A 67 3.16 24.19 29.25
C ASN A 67 1.78 23.56 29.04
N ASN A 68 1.06 23.96 27.99
CA ASN A 68 -0.23 23.36 27.64
C ASN A 68 -0.08 21.89 27.25
N TYR A 69 0.96 21.55 26.48
CA TYR A 69 1.28 20.18 26.13
C TYR A 69 1.60 19.33 27.37
N ASP A 70 2.45 19.84 28.28
CA ASP A 70 2.79 19.16 29.52
C ASP A 70 1.55 18.93 30.39
N MET A 71 0.64 19.90 30.48
CA MET A 71 -0.65 19.71 31.16
C MET A 71 -1.52 18.63 30.51
N LEU A 72 -1.61 18.59 29.18
CA LEU A 72 -2.35 17.56 28.46
C LEU A 72 -1.74 16.16 28.69
N CYS A 73 -0.42 16.06 28.70
CA CYS A 73 0.27 14.81 29.04
C CYS A 73 -0.04 14.37 30.47
N GLN A 74 -0.03 15.29 31.44
CA GLN A 74 -0.40 14.99 32.83
C GLN A 74 -1.86 14.57 32.94
N PHE A 75 -2.77 15.23 32.23
CA PHE A 75 -4.19 14.87 32.18
C PHE A 75 -4.42 13.48 31.60
N ASN A 76 -3.73 13.13 30.51
CA ASN A 76 -3.84 11.79 29.93
C ASN A 76 -3.32 10.72 30.90
N ARG A 77 -2.18 10.97 31.55
CA ARG A 77 -1.65 10.06 32.58
C ARG A 77 -2.60 9.90 33.76
N SER A 78 -3.21 10.99 34.25
CA SER A 78 -4.17 10.93 35.36
C SER A 78 -5.46 10.22 34.96
N LYS A 79 -5.94 10.43 33.74
CA LYS A 79 -7.09 9.71 33.17
C LYS A 79 -6.85 8.20 33.11
N GLU A 80 -5.68 7.76 32.62
CA GLU A 80 -5.31 6.34 32.60
C GLU A 80 -5.20 5.75 34.02
N ALA A 81 -4.61 6.49 34.95
CA ALA A 81 -4.52 6.07 36.34
C ALA A 81 -5.91 5.95 37.00
N LEU A 82 -6.82 6.89 36.71
CA LEU A 82 -8.21 6.84 37.17
C LEU A 82 -8.96 5.65 36.58
N ALA A 83 -8.81 5.37 35.28
CA ALA A 83 -9.42 4.21 34.64
C ALA A 83 -8.99 2.91 35.34
N LYS A 84 -7.67 2.74 35.54
CA LYS A 84 -7.12 1.59 36.29
C LYS A 84 -7.63 1.53 37.73
N SER A 85 -7.75 2.68 38.40
CA SER A 85 -8.28 2.74 39.76
C SER A 85 -9.76 2.34 39.82
N VAL A 86 -10.57 2.75 38.85
CA VAL A 86 -11.98 2.37 38.76
C VAL A 86 -12.12 0.88 38.52
N ASP A 87 -11.31 0.30 37.62
CA ASP A 87 -11.30 -1.14 37.38
C ASP A 87 -10.91 -1.90 38.66
N ASN A 88 -9.84 -1.48 39.33
CA ASN A 88 -9.41 -2.08 40.59
C ASN A 88 -10.47 -1.97 41.69
N GLN A 89 -11.15 -0.82 41.80
CA GLN A 89 -12.26 -0.63 42.73
C GLN A 89 -13.44 -1.53 42.40
N TYR A 90 -13.78 -1.68 41.12
CA TYR A 90 -14.83 -2.58 40.67
C TYR A 90 -14.53 -4.03 41.12
N PHE A 91 -13.33 -4.53 40.83
CA PHE A 91 -12.91 -5.86 41.28
C PHE A 91 -12.89 -5.99 42.81
N THR A 92 -12.42 -4.96 43.52
CA THR A 92 -12.35 -4.97 44.99
C THR A 92 -13.74 -4.99 45.61
N VAL A 93 -14.67 -4.18 45.10
CA VAL A 93 -16.07 -4.14 45.55
C VAL A 93 -16.76 -5.46 45.26
N GLU A 94 -16.52 -6.06 44.09
CA GLU A 94 -17.07 -7.35 43.73
C GLU A 94 -16.52 -8.49 44.60
N ALA A 95 -15.24 -8.43 45.00
CA ALA A 95 -14.62 -9.39 45.91
C ALA A 95 -15.10 -9.26 47.37
N LEU A 96 -15.24 -8.02 47.87
CA LEU A 96 -15.64 -7.76 49.27
C LEU A 96 -17.14 -7.87 49.48
N TYR A 97 -17.94 -7.50 48.49
CA TYR A 97 -19.40 -7.52 48.52
C TYR A 97 -19.93 -8.27 47.30
N PRO A 98 -19.67 -9.59 47.21
CA PRO A 98 -20.25 -10.38 46.14
C PRO A 98 -21.77 -10.28 46.25
N LYS A 99 -22.41 -9.75 45.21
CA LYS A 99 -23.87 -9.79 45.09
C LYS A 99 -24.29 -11.25 45.25
N VAL A 100 -25.33 -11.50 46.07
CA VAL A 100 -25.88 -12.85 46.30
C VAL A 100 -26.02 -13.52 44.93
N ALA A 101 -25.21 -14.56 44.71
CA ALA A 101 -24.95 -15.11 43.40
C ALA A 101 -26.23 -15.74 42.85
N ASP A 102 -26.96 -14.99 42.06
CA ASP A 102 -28.02 -15.56 41.24
C ASP A 102 -27.32 -16.46 40.21
N HIS A 103 -27.59 -17.77 40.25
CA HIS A 103 -26.94 -18.76 39.39
C HIS A 103 -26.98 -18.34 37.91
N HIS A 104 -28.03 -17.62 37.53
CA HIS A 104 -28.17 -17.02 36.21
C HIS A 104 -27.08 -16.00 35.88
N THR A 105 -26.78 -15.08 36.79
CA THR A 105 -25.74 -14.06 36.58
C THR A 105 -24.33 -14.65 36.53
N MET A 106 -24.05 -15.68 37.32
CA MET A 106 -22.77 -16.39 37.28
C MET A 106 -22.59 -17.18 35.98
N ALA A 107 -23.67 -17.81 35.49
CA ALA A 107 -23.66 -18.49 34.20
C ALA A 107 -23.44 -17.53 33.03
N ILE A 108 -24.08 -16.35 33.06
CA ILE A 108 -23.87 -15.30 32.04
C ILE A 108 -22.43 -14.79 32.07
N LYS A 109 -21.87 -14.50 33.25
CA LYS A 109 -20.48 -14.06 33.37
C LYS A 109 -19.51 -15.08 32.81
N LYS A 110 -19.68 -16.36 33.17
CA LYS A 110 -18.84 -17.45 32.65
C LYS A 110 -18.95 -17.58 31.12
N ALA A 111 -20.15 -17.53 30.57
CA ALA A 111 -20.35 -17.57 29.12
C ALA A 111 -19.70 -16.37 28.42
N THR A 112 -19.76 -15.19 29.03
CA THR A 112 -19.13 -13.96 28.52
C THR A 112 -17.61 -14.07 28.55
N GLU A 113 -17.04 -14.57 29.63
CA GLU A 113 -15.61 -14.81 29.78
C GLU A 113 -15.09 -15.85 28.78
N GLU A 114 -15.85 -16.92 28.55
CA GLU A 114 -15.55 -17.90 27.50
C GLU A 114 -15.56 -17.29 26.09
N GLN A 115 -16.49 -16.36 25.80
CA GLN A 115 -16.52 -15.65 24.53
C GLN A 115 -15.35 -14.67 24.38
N ILE A 116 -14.98 -13.96 25.45
CA ILE A 116 -13.80 -13.07 25.47
C ILE A 116 -12.53 -13.88 25.22
N ASN A 117 -12.36 -15.01 25.91
CA ASN A 117 -11.20 -15.89 25.71
C ASN A 117 -11.15 -16.45 24.29
N LYS A 118 -12.29 -16.83 23.70
CA LYS A 118 -12.35 -17.25 22.29
C LYS A 118 -11.96 -16.13 21.33
N ARG A 119 -12.44 -14.90 21.57
CA ARG A 119 -12.06 -13.73 20.78
C ARG A 119 -10.55 -13.50 20.86
N ASP A 120 -9.99 -13.51 22.06
CA ASP A 120 -8.58 -13.21 22.28
C ASP A 120 -7.68 -14.29 21.66
N MET A 121 -8.09 -15.56 21.74
CA MET A 121 -7.43 -16.65 21.01
C MET A 121 -7.41 -16.41 19.49
N TYR A 122 -8.54 -16.00 18.89
CA TYR A 122 -8.57 -15.70 17.45
C TYR A 122 -7.73 -14.47 17.08
N VAL A 123 -7.67 -13.46 17.96
CA VAL A 123 -6.84 -12.28 17.75
C VAL A 123 -5.36 -12.66 17.75
N VAL A 124 -4.92 -13.53 18.66
CA VAL A 124 -3.55 -14.04 18.68
C VAL A 124 -3.24 -14.82 17.40
N GLN A 125 -4.10 -15.77 17.01
CA GLN A 125 -3.93 -16.53 15.77
C GLN A 125 -3.87 -15.62 14.54
N PHE A 126 -4.71 -14.58 14.48
CA PHE A 126 -4.70 -13.60 13.41
C PHE A 126 -3.36 -12.83 13.35
N MET A 127 -2.83 -12.41 14.51
CA MET A 127 -1.53 -11.73 14.56
C MET A 127 -0.39 -12.63 14.11
N GLU A 128 -0.40 -13.92 14.48
CA GLU A 128 0.57 -14.91 14.03
C GLU A 128 0.54 -15.10 12.50
N ILE A 129 -0.66 -15.26 11.93
CA ILE A 129 -0.85 -15.39 10.47
C ILE A 129 -0.39 -14.12 9.75
N MET A 130 -0.69 -12.93 10.28
CA MET A 130 -0.23 -11.66 9.72
C MET A 130 1.29 -11.53 9.75
N ALA A 131 1.96 -12.00 10.81
CA ALA A 131 3.41 -12.03 10.90
C ALA A 131 4.01 -12.97 9.85
N GLU A 132 3.43 -14.16 9.67
CA GLU A 132 3.86 -15.12 8.64
C GLU A 132 3.65 -14.58 7.22
N LEU A 133 2.51 -13.94 6.95
CA LEU A 133 2.23 -13.30 5.67
C LEU A 133 3.23 -12.18 5.36
N ASN A 134 3.59 -11.36 6.34
CA ASN A 134 4.61 -10.34 6.17
C ASN A 134 5.98 -10.95 5.86
N LYS A 135 6.37 -12.02 6.56
CA LYS A 135 7.61 -12.75 6.27
C LYS A 135 7.62 -13.30 4.84
N ASN A 136 6.53 -13.91 4.40
CA ASN A 136 6.40 -14.45 3.04
C ASN A 136 6.43 -13.34 1.99
N LYS A 137 5.82 -12.19 2.27
CA LYS A 137 5.89 -11.00 1.40
C LYS A 137 7.32 -10.52 1.22
N VAL A 138 8.10 -10.44 2.31
CA VAL A 138 9.52 -10.06 2.24
C VAL A 138 10.31 -11.07 1.38
N GLN A 139 10.14 -12.37 1.63
CA GLN A 139 10.79 -13.41 0.82
C GLN A 139 10.42 -13.32 -0.67
N LEU A 140 9.15 -13.05 -0.98
CA LEU A 140 8.69 -12.86 -2.35
C LEU A 140 9.35 -11.65 -3.01
N THR A 141 9.47 -10.53 -2.31
CA THR A 141 10.19 -9.36 -2.83
C THR A 141 11.68 -9.64 -3.08
N GLU A 142 12.34 -10.42 -2.21
CA GLU A 142 13.74 -10.83 -2.42
C GLU A 142 13.90 -11.72 -3.65
N ILE A 143 12.97 -12.67 -3.84
CA ILE A 143 12.96 -13.55 -5.02
C ILE A 143 12.72 -12.73 -6.29
N GLN A 144 11.77 -11.79 -6.28
CA GLN A 144 11.53 -10.89 -7.40
C GLN A 144 12.79 -10.09 -7.77
N GLN A 145 13.50 -9.54 -6.78
CA GLN A 145 14.77 -8.84 -7.04
C GLN A 145 15.84 -9.77 -7.62
N LYS A 146 15.95 -11.01 -7.15
CA LYS A 146 16.88 -12.00 -7.72
C LYS A 146 16.53 -12.32 -9.17
N ILE A 147 15.25 -12.48 -9.49
CA ILE A 147 14.77 -12.71 -10.86
C ILE A 147 15.11 -11.53 -11.77
N ILE A 148 14.86 -10.29 -11.33
CA ILE A 148 15.20 -9.08 -12.10
C ILE A 148 16.70 -9.05 -12.42
N ARG A 149 17.56 -9.25 -11.41
CA ARG A 149 19.02 -9.29 -11.60
C ARG A 149 19.44 -10.41 -12.57
N GLN A 150 18.77 -11.55 -12.54
CA GLN A 150 19.05 -12.64 -13.47
C GLN A 150 18.61 -12.30 -14.90
N HIS A 151 17.47 -11.63 -15.08
CA HIS A 151 17.04 -11.13 -16.38
C HIS A 151 18.01 -10.10 -16.95
N GLU A 152 18.52 -9.17 -16.13
CA GLU A 152 19.55 -8.22 -16.55
C GLU A 152 20.83 -8.92 -17.00
N LYS A 153 21.30 -9.92 -16.24
CA LYS A 153 22.46 -10.74 -16.63
C LYS A 153 22.21 -11.49 -17.94
N ASN A 154 21.05 -12.12 -18.08
CA ASN A 154 20.69 -12.83 -19.30
C ASN A 154 20.62 -11.87 -20.50
N ALA A 155 20.07 -10.67 -20.33
CA ALA A 155 20.05 -9.65 -21.38
C ALA A 155 21.47 -9.21 -21.79
N GLN A 156 22.38 -9.02 -20.83
CA GLN A 156 23.78 -8.72 -21.13
C GLN A 156 24.49 -9.87 -21.86
N VAL A 157 24.21 -11.12 -21.49
CA VAL A 157 24.77 -12.30 -22.16
C VAL A 157 24.23 -12.41 -23.58
N SER A 158 22.91 -12.24 -23.78
CA SER A 158 22.30 -12.24 -25.10
C SER A 158 22.88 -11.15 -26.01
N ALA A 159 23.06 -9.93 -25.49
CA ALA A 159 23.70 -8.84 -26.24
C ALA A 159 25.12 -9.21 -26.68
N LYS A 160 25.93 -9.80 -25.78
CA LYS A 160 27.28 -10.29 -26.14
C LYS A 160 27.24 -11.39 -27.21
N VAL A 161 26.26 -12.29 -27.15
CA VAL A 161 26.09 -13.35 -28.16
C VAL A 161 25.73 -12.73 -29.52
N ASP A 162 24.85 -11.74 -29.55
CA ASP A 162 24.45 -11.05 -30.78
C ASP A 162 25.61 -10.23 -31.36
N ASP A 163 26.42 -9.59 -30.52
CA ASP A 163 27.66 -8.91 -30.93
C ASP A 163 28.68 -9.89 -31.54
N LEU A 164 28.86 -11.07 -30.95
CA LEU A 164 29.74 -12.10 -31.50
C LEU A 164 29.22 -12.64 -32.84
N LYS A 165 27.93 -12.93 -32.95
CA LYS A 165 27.30 -13.39 -34.20
C LYS A 165 27.39 -12.34 -35.32
N SER A 166 27.15 -11.07 -35.00
CA SER A 166 27.25 -9.99 -35.99
C SER A 166 28.68 -9.78 -36.51
N ASN A 167 29.69 -10.04 -35.67
CA ASN A 167 31.10 -10.02 -36.07
C ASN A 167 31.48 -11.24 -36.93
N GLU A 168 30.88 -12.41 -36.71
CA GLU A 168 31.06 -13.57 -37.61
C GLU A 168 30.32 -13.40 -38.95
N SER A 169 29.10 -12.84 -38.96
CA SER A 169 28.36 -12.57 -40.20
C SER A 169 29.08 -11.56 -41.11
N LYS A 170 29.85 -10.61 -40.56
CA LYS A 170 30.70 -9.72 -41.35
C LYS A 170 31.89 -10.42 -42.04
N ARG A 171 32.25 -11.64 -41.62
CA ARG A 171 33.32 -12.45 -42.24
C ARG A 171 32.84 -13.38 -43.36
N ASN A 172 31.54 -13.69 -43.43
CA ASN A 172 30.95 -14.54 -44.46
C ASN A 172 29.68 -13.89 -45.00
N VAL A 173 29.80 -12.98 -45.98
CA VAL A 173 28.64 -12.35 -46.60
C VAL A 173 28.38 -12.97 -47.97
N ASN A 174 27.31 -13.76 -48.04
CA ASN A 174 26.57 -14.05 -49.27
C ASN A 174 25.27 -13.22 -49.20
N PRO A 175 25.03 -12.26 -50.13
CA PRO A 175 24.04 -11.20 -49.95
C PRO A 175 22.58 -11.67 -49.86
N GLU A 176 22.21 -12.77 -50.50
CA GLU A 176 20.83 -13.30 -50.48
C GLU A 176 20.38 -13.83 -49.10
N ALA A 177 21.30 -14.37 -48.30
CA ALA A 177 20.97 -14.89 -46.96
C ALA A 177 20.69 -13.76 -45.95
N MET A 178 21.23 -12.57 -46.20
CA MET A 178 21.18 -11.43 -45.28
C MET A 178 19.84 -10.67 -45.37
N GLU A 179 19.24 -10.59 -46.57
CA GLU A 179 17.88 -10.05 -46.75
C GLU A 179 16.82 -10.95 -46.10
N LEU A 180 16.95 -12.27 -46.22
CA LEU A 180 16.01 -13.22 -45.63
C LEU A 180 16.06 -13.18 -44.09
N LEU A 181 17.25 -13.04 -43.51
CA LEU A 181 17.46 -12.88 -42.07
C LEU A 181 16.97 -11.53 -41.55
N GLN A 182 17.13 -10.44 -42.33
CA GLN A 182 16.57 -9.13 -41.97
C GLN A 182 15.04 -9.13 -41.99
N ALA A 183 14.41 -9.79 -42.98
CA ALA A 183 12.96 -9.94 -43.03
C ALA A 183 12.40 -10.78 -41.87
N MET A 184 13.09 -11.87 -41.50
CA MET A 184 12.73 -12.67 -40.31
C MET A 184 12.91 -11.89 -39.01
N ASN A 185 14.01 -11.14 -38.87
CA ASN A 185 14.28 -10.35 -37.67
C ASN A 185 13.31 -9.18 -37.53
N ALA A 186 12.90 -8.53 -38.63
CA ALA A 186 11.90 -7.46 -38.58
C ALA A 186 10.54 -7.99 -38.09
N LYS A 187 10.09 -9.15 -38.57
CA LYS A 187 8.88 -9.83 -38.03
C LYS A 187 9.05 -10.21 -36.57
N ARG A 188 10.23 -10.70 -36.17
CA ARG A 188 10.53 -11.08 -34.78
C ARG A 188 10.52 -9.88 -33.83
N THR A 189 11.01 -8.72 -34.26
CA THR A 189 10.98 -7.47 -33.50
C THR A 189 9.57 -6.92 -33.36
N GLN A 190 8.73 -7.07 -34.39
CA GLN A 190 7.31 -6.70 -34.34
C GLN A 190 6.52 -7.61 -33.38
N ILE A 191 6.81 -8.92 -33.38
CA ILE A 191 6.28 -9.89 -32.41
C ILE A 191 6.76 -9.57 -30.98
N LEU A 192 8.02 -9.16 -30.81
CA LEU A 192 8.58 -8.76 -29.51
C LEU A 192 7.93 -7.49 -28.96
N LEU A 193 7.59 -6.51 -29.80
CA LEU A 193 6.85 -5.30 -29.38
C LEU A 193 5.43 -5.63 -28.91
N VAL A 194 4.73 -6.52 -29.62
CA VAL A 194 3.40 -7.03 -29.19
C VAL A 194 3.51 -7.85 -27.90
N LEU A 195 4.55 -8.68 -27.77
CA LEU A 195 4.84 -9.42 -26.54
C LEU A 195 5.18 -8.50 -25.37
N ILE A 196 5.90 -7.39 -25.58
CA ILE A 196 6.24 -6.41 -24.54
C ILE A 196 4.99 -5.67 -24.03
N ASP A 197 4.07 -5.29 -24.93
CA ASP A 197 2.78 -4.71 -24.53
C ASP A 197 1.85 -5.75 -23.87
N MET A 198 1.90 -7.02 -24.27
CA MET A 198 1.26 -8.13 -23.55
C MET A 198 1.95 -8.46 -22.22
N PHE A 199 3.26 -8.27 -22.09
CA PHE A 199 4.01 -8.46 -20.85
C PHE A 199 3.69 -7.35 -19.82
N LYS A 200 3.03 -6.25 -20.19
CA LYS A 200 2.37 -5.37 -19.20
C LYS A 200 1.16 -6.04 -18.53
N HIS A 201 0.58 -7.09 -19.13
CA HIS A 201 -0.48 -7.93 -18.55
C HIS A 201 0.06 -9.20 -17.84
N LYS A 202 1.33 -9.15 -17.39
CA LYS A 202 2.16 -10.25 -16.82
C LYS A 202 1.58 -11.09 -15.67
N GLY A 203 0.43 -10.76 -15.10
CA GLY A 203 -0.20 -11.60 -14.09
C GLY A 203 -0.70 -12.94 -14.66
N ILE A 204 -1.30 -12.92 -15.85
CA ILE A 204 -2.10 -14.05 -16.34
C ILE A 204 -1.23 -15.15 -16.98
N MET A 205 -0.14 -14.79 -17.65
CA MET A 205 0.70 -15.77 -18.35
C MET A 205 1.62 -16.56 -17.41
N LEU A 206 2.24 -15.91 -16.42
CA LEU A 206 3.18 -16.56 -15.50
C LEU A 206 2.49 -17.54 -14.54
N GLU A 207 1.20 -17.34 -14.25
CA GLU A 207 0.42 -18.23 -13.38
C GLU A 207 -0.11 -19.48 -14.09
N SER A 208 -0.11 -19.49 -15.43
CA SER A 208 -0.81 -20.52 -16.22
C SER A 208 -0.02 -21.81 -16.48
N GLY A 209 1.32 -21.80 -16.31
CA GLY A 209 2.17 -23.00 -16.49
C GLY A 209 2.18 -23.61 -17.90
N ILE A 210 1.63 -22.92 -18.91
CA ILE A 210 1.55 -23.38 -20.30
C ILE A 210 2.76 -22.83 -21.09
N ALA A 211 3.36 -23.65 -21.95
CA ALA A 211 4.43 -23.26 -22.87
C ALA A 211 3.84 -22.53 -24.09
N TRP A 212 3.47 -21.26 -23.89
CA TRP A 212 2.75 -20.43 -24.88
C TRP A 212 3.55 -20.12 -26.16
N ASP A 213 4.87 -20.21 -26.08
CA ASP A 213 5.83 -19.95 -27.15
C ASP A 213 6.11 -21.17 -28.04
N GLU A 214 5.74 -22.37 -27.59
CA GLU A 214 6.00 -23.63 -28.29
C GLU A 214 4.82 -24.12 -29.14
N ASP A 215 3.58 -23.68 -28.83
CA ASP A 215 2.36 -24.14 -29.51
C ASP A 215 1.72 -23.04 -30.38
N GLU A 216 1.80 -23.25 -31.69
CA GLU A 216 1.25 -22.36 -32.72
C GLU A 216 -0.27 -22.14 -32.61
N ARG A 217 -1.01 -23.06 -31.99
CA ARG A 217 -2.46 -22.90 -31.75
C ARG A 217 -2.74 -21.91 -30.64
N TRP A 218 -1.95 -21.91 -29.58
CA TRP A 218 -2.09 -20.97 -28.47
C TRP A 218 -1.65 -19.56 -28.87
N LEU A 219 -0.61 -19.45 -29.69
CA LEU A 219 -0.20 -18.19 -30.32
C LEU A 219 -1.30 -17.60 -31.20
N ASN A 220 -1.91 -18.42 -32.08
CA ASN A 220 -3.05 -17.97 -32.90
C ASN A 220 -4.28 -17.59 -32.07
N THR A 221 -4.55 -18.30 -30.97
CA THR A 221 -5.67 -17.97 -30.08
C THR A 221 -5.42 -16.63 -29.36
N MET A 222 -4.18 -16.37 -28.92
CA MET A 222 -3.78 -15.10 -28.29
C MET A 222 -3.83 -13.92 -29.25
N LEU A 223 -3.39 -14.09 -30.50
CA LEU A 223 -3.50 -13.06 -31.55
C LEU A 223 -4.96 -12.73 -31.84
N ARG A 224 -5.84 -13.73 -31.89
CA ARG A 224 -7.27 -13.55 -32.11
C ARG A 224 -7.98 -12.80 -30.98
N ILE A 225 -7.54 -13.01 -29.73
CA ILE A 225 -8.02 -12.24 -28.57
C ILE A 225 -7.52 -10.79 -28.63
N GLY A 226 -6.29 -10.57 -29.11
CA GLY A 226 -5.72 -9.23 -29.30
C GLY A 226 -6.34 -8.44 -30.46
N GLU A 227 -6.84 -9.12 -31.50
CA GLU A 227 -7.51 -8.48 -32.65
C GLU A 227 -8.95 -8.04 -32.35
N THR A 228 -9.66 -8.72 -31.44
CA THR A 228 -10.99 -8.29 -30.99
C THR A 228 -10.90 -7.62 -29.63
N LEU A 229 -10.54 -6.33 -29.61
CA LEU A 229 -10.86 -5.47 -28.47
C LEU A 229 -12.38 -5.54 -28.24
N PRO A 230 -12.87 -5.92 -27.03
CA PRO A 230 -14.27 -5.75 -26.72
C PRO A 230 -14.54 -4.24 -26.69
N THR A 231 -15.21 -3.73 -27.71
CA THR A 231 -15.93 -2.46 -27.62
C THR A 231 -17.04 -2.68 -26.61
N PHE A 232 -16.82 -2.16 -25.40
CA PHE A 232 -17.89 -2.01 -24.42
C PHE A 232 -18.77 -0.85 -24.90
N GLU A 233 -19.94 -1.17 -25.47
CA GLU A 233 -21.12 -0.32 -25.41
C GLU A 233 -21.78 -0.42 -24.03
#